data_AF-A0A4W4FZ21-F1
#
_entry.id   AF-A0A4W4FZ21-F1
#
_cell.length_a   1.000
_cell.length_b   1.000
_cell.length_c   1.000
_cell.angle_alpha   90.00
_cell.angle_beta   90.00
_cell.angle_gamma   90.00
#
_symmetry.space_group_name_H-M   'P 1'
#
loop_
_entity.id
_entity.type
_entity.pdbx_description
1 polymer ?
#
loop_
_entity_poly.entity_id
_entity_poly.type
_entity_poly.pdbx_seq_one_letter_code
_entity_poly.pdbx_strand_id
1 'polypeptide(L)'
;MTSTQFVSSMNETFFRPTFYISGLYNIPHAKYYYAFLCFVYAVTVLGNSFIMGTIYLVRSLHTAKYLAVFNLAFSDLCGSSALIPKLLDMFLFDNQYISYEACLANMFFVYSFMTLQSLTLLALAYDRLVAICFPLRYHAVVTKKAMSLIIGIMWIVSVTLDALLVSLVTRLSFCRSTTVNSYFCDHALISKLACNDTFVDSIMGYVCISVLLYIPLILITSSYICIGLALQKIAHVQQTKAMKTCSSHVILVALFYVPIISVYTAGFTTFVDTNVRIINTALTHTIPPMLNPIIYTLKTEEVMNSVKVLFKRSKVKSALNRPVRT
;
A
#
# COMPACT_ATOMS: atom_id res chain seq x y z
N MET A 1 -32.47 52.54 7.38
CA MET A 1 -33.56 51.60 7.69
C MET A 1 -33.94 50.88 6.41
N THR A 2 -33.96 49.55 6.51
CA THR A 2 -34.58 48.55 5.60
C THR A 2 -34.14 48.52 4.14
N SER A 3 -33.10 47.72 3.88
CA SER A 3 -32.87 46.97 2.64
C SER A 3 -33.67 45.67 2.68
N THR A 4 -34.69 45.55 1.82
CA THR A 4 -35.55 44.37 1.70
C THR A 4 -35.04 43.43 0.62
N GLN A 5 -34.56 42.28 1.08
CA GLN A 5 -34.73 40.93 0.54
C GLN A 5 -34.67 40.73 -0.98
N PHE A 6 -33.51 40.29 -1.46
CA PHE A 6 -33.41 39.38 -2.61
C PHE A 6 -33.38 37.95 -2.07
N VAL A 7 -34.54 37.32 -1.94
CA VAL A 7 -34.63 35.87 -1.71
C VAL A 7 -34.37 35.21 -3.07
N SER A 8 -33.11 34.89 -3.34
CA SER A 8 -32.77 33.94 -4.40
C SER A 8 -32.85 32.54 -3.80
N SER A 9 -33.86 31.79 -4.22
CA SER A 9 -33.95 30.35 -4.03
C SER A 9 -32.71 29.69 -4.64
N MET A 10 -31.71 29.37 -3.81
CA MET A 10 -30.63 28.49 -4.22
C MET A 10 -31.21 27.10 -4.40
N ASN A 11 -31.44 26.71 -5.65
CA ASN A 11 -31.39 25.31 -6.03
C ASN A 11 -30.05 24.76 -5.52
N GLU A 12 -30.09 23.85 -4.55
CA GLU A 12 -28.95 23.04 -4.08
C GLU A 12 -28.40 22.21 -5.26
N THR A 13 -27.73 22.88 -6.19
CA THR A 13 -26.93 22.24 -7.22
C THR A 13 -25.61 21.92 -6.54
N PHE A 14 -25.42 20.64 -6.20
CA PHE A 14 -24.13 20.11 -5.76
C PHE A 14 -23.04 20.58 -6.73
N PHE A 15 -22.30 21.61 -6.33
CA PHE A 15 -21.18 22.10 -7.12
C PHE A 15 -20.07 21.04 -7.06
N ARG A 16 -19.81 20.37 -8.18
CA ARG A 16 -18.69 19.42 -8.32
C ARG A 16 -17.46 20.20 -8.79
N PRO A 17 -16.56 20.62 -7.88
CA PRO A 17 -15.41 21.41 -8.27
C PRO A 17 -14.42 20.56 -9.08
N THR A 18 -13.62 21.23 -9.90
CA THR A 18 -12.32 20.68 -10.28
C THR A 18 -11.34 21.00 -9.16
N PHE A 19 -10.64 20.00 -8.65
CA PHE A 19 -9.63 20.21 -7.62
C PHE A 19 -8.29 20.52 -8.27
N TYR A 20 -7.54 21.42 -7.64
CA TYR A 20 -6.17 21.72 -8.01
C TYR A 20 -5.22 21.08 -6.99
N ILE A 21 -4.43 20.09 -7.43
CA ILE A 21 -3.46 19.41 -6.59
C ILE A 21 -2.17 20.24 -6.61
N SER A 22 -1.93 20.99 -5.54
CA SER A 22 -0.82 21.94 -5.42
C SER A 22 0.53 21.26 -5.57
N GLY A 23 0.66 20.06 -4.99
CA GLY A 23 1.86 19.25 -5.17
C GLY A 23 3.14 19.90 -4.63
N LEU A 24 4.26 19.68 -5.32
CA LEU A 24 5.56 20.29 -5.00
C LEU A 24 5.65 21.68 -5.65
N TYR A 25 6.02 22.71 -4.89
CA TYR A 25 6.17 24.08 -5.39
C TYR A 25 7.57 24.65 -5.10
N ASN A 26 8.17 25.33 -6.09
CA ASN A 26 9.47 26.00 -5.99
C ASN A 26 10.65 25.13 -5.50
N ILE A 27 10.70 23.86 -5.90
CA ILE A 27 11.82 22.96 -5.55
C ILE A 27 12.92 23.03 -6.61
N PRO A 28 14.13 23.51 -6.27
CA PRO A 28 15.28 23.40 -7.16
C PRO A 28 15.55 21.91 -7.44
N HIS A 29 15.80 21.56 -8.71
CA HIS A 29 16.12 20.18 -9.14
C HIS A 29 14.97 19.15 -9.09
N ALA A 30 13.70 19.57 -9.13
CA ALA A 30 12.53 18.67 -9.17
C ALA A 30 12.61 17.56 -10.25
N LYS A 31 13.28 17.82 -11.38
CA LYS A 31 13.52 16.83 -12.45
C LYS A 31 14.18 15.53 -11.96
N TYR A 32 15.12 15.61 -11.01
CA TYR A 32 15.79 14.42 -10.46
C TYR A 32 14.85 13.59 -9.58
N TYR A 33 13.96 14.25 -8.85
CA TYR A 33 12.93 13.58 -8.05
C TYR A 33 11.94 12.81 -8.95
N TYR A 34 11.51 13.40 -10.08
CA TYR A 34 10.64 12.69 -11.03
C TYR A 34 11.36 11.53 -11.72
N ALA A 35 12.61 11.71 -12.13
CA ALA A 35 13.42 10.62 -12.68
C ALA A 35 13.56 9.46 -11.67
N PHE A 36 13.76 9.79 -10.40
CA PHE A 36 13.76 8.82 -9.30
C PHE A 36 12.41 8.10 -9.16
N LEU A 37 11.27 8.82 -9.17
CA LEU A 37 9.94 8.20 -9.11
C LEU A 37 9.66 7.27 -10.32
N CYS A 38 10.09 7.65 -11.52
CA CYS A 38 10.01 6.78 -12.70
C CYS A 38 10.83 5.49 -12.50
N PHE A 39 12.04 5.62 -11.97
CA PHE A 39 12.88 4.46 -11.64
C PHE A 39 12.21 3.55 -10.61
N VAL A 40 11.69 4.14 -9.51
CA VAL A 40 10.95 3.42 -8.48
C VAL A 40 9.76 2.68 -9.09
N TYR A 41 8.95 3.34 -9.92
CA TYR A 41 7.81 2.72 -10.59
C TYR A 41 8.22 1.55 -11.48
N ALA A 42 9.25 1.72 -12.31
CA ALA A 42 9.74 0.66 -13.19
C ALA A 42 10.20 -0.57 -12.39
N VAL A 43 10.97 -0.37 -11.31
CA VAL A 43 11.42 -1.46 -10.44
C VAL A 43 10.23 -2.13 -9.76
N THR A 44 9.26 -1.36 -9.24
CA THR A 44 8.06 -1.91 -8.60
C THR A 44 7.24 -2.75 -9.57
N VAL A 45 6.98 -2.25 -10.78
CA VAL A 45 6.18 -2.97 -11.78
C VAL A 45 6.88 -4.26 -12.20
N LEU A 46 8.16 -4.18 -12.57
CA LEU A 46 8.93 -5.32 -13.01
C LEU A 46 9.12 -6.35 -11.90
N GLY A 47 9.47 -5.90 -10.69
CA GLY A 47 9.74 -6.76 -9.54
C GLY A 47 8.49 -7.51 -9.07
N ASN A 48 7.37 -6.81 -8.89
CA ASN A 48 6.13 -7.43 -8.43
C ASN A 48 5.52 -8.33 -9.51
N SER A 49 5.56 -7.92 -10.79
CA SER A 49 5.12 -8.75 -11.92
C SER A 49 5.98 -10.02 -12.06
N PHE A 50 7.29 -9.91 -11.84
CA PHE A 50 8.20 -11.07 -11.84
C PHE A 50 7.87 -12.05 -10.70
N ILE A 51 7.56 -11.56 -9.50
CA ILE A 51 7.15 -12.42 -8.38
C ILE A 51 5.83 -13.11 -8.68
N MET A 52 4.82 -12.36 -9.13
CA MET A 52 3.53 -12.91 -9.50
C MET A 52 3.68 -13.99 -10.58
N GLY A 53 4.45 -13.70 -11.64
CA GLY A 53 4.74 -14.66 -12.70
C GLY A 53 5.50 -15.89 -12.20
N THR A 54 6.47 -15.72 -11.32
CA THR A 54 7.23 -16.84 -10.74
C THR A 54 6.33 -17.75 -9.91
N ILE A 55 5.46 -17.17 -9.06
CA ILE A 55 4.49 -17.93 -8.26
C ILE A 55 3.53 -18.68 -9.18
N TYR A 56 2.99 -18.01 -10.21
CA TYR A 56 2.05 -18.59 -11.16
C TYR A 56 2.66 -19.76 -11.97
N LEU A 57 3.91 -19.63 -12.41
CA LEU A 57 4.57 -20.63 -13.26
C LEU A 57 5.13 -21.82 -12.47
N VAL A 58 5.46 -21.64 -11.18
CA VAL A 58 6.13 -22.68 -10.38
C VAL A 58 5.16 -23.30 -9.39
N ARG A 59 4.64 -24.47 -9.76
CA ARG A 59 3.65 -25.22 -8.95
C ARG A 59 4.10 -25.53 -7.52
N SER A 60 5.40 -25.70 -7.26
CA SER A 60 5.92 -25.92 -5.90
C SER A 60 5.78 -24.70 -4.99
N LEU A 61 5.60 -23.50 -5.56
CA LEU A 61 5.32 -22.27 -4.81
C LEU A 61 3.82 -22.09 -4.54
N HIS A 62 2.92 -22.95 -5.01
CA HIS A 62 1.50 -22.83 -4.71
C HIS A 62 1.18 -23.28 -3.27
N THR A 63 1.66 -22.54 -2.27
CA THR A 63 1.40 -22.77 -0.84
C THR A 63 0.64 -21.59 -0.23
N ALA A 64 0.10 -21.75 0.98
CA ALA A 64 -0.64 -20.71 1.68
C ALA A 64 0.16 -19.39 1.78
N LYS A 65 1.39 -19.47 2.29
CA LYS A 65 2.33 -18.33 2.35
C LYS A 65 2.45 -17.57 1.03
N TYR A 66 2.63 -18.26 -0.09
CA TYR A 66 2.82 -17.61 -1.39
C TYR A 66 1.52 -17.04 -1.99
N LEU A 67 0.33 -17.47 -1.54
CA LEU A 67 -0.92 -16.77 -1.86
C LEU A 67 -0.92 -15.36 -1.24
N ALA A 68 -0.46 -15.22 0.01
CA ALA A 68 -0.31 -13.92 0.64
C ALA A 68 0.79 -13.07 -0.02
N VAL A 69 1.93 -13.66 -0.40
CA VAL A 69 2.98 -12.94 -1.15
C VAL A 69 2.49 -12.49 -2.53
N PHE A 70 1.68 -13.31 -3.22
CA PHE A 70 1.05 -12.91 -4.48
C PHE A 70 0.10 -11.74 -4.29
N ASN A 71 -0.74 -11.79 -3.24
CA ASN A 71 -1.65 -10.68 -2.91
C ASN A 71 -0.90 -9.39 -2.59
N LEU A 72 0.21 -9.49 -1.85
CA LEU A 72 1.08 -8.35 -1.55
C LEU A 72 1.65 -7.73 -2.82
N ALA A 73 2.21 -8.57 -3.71
CA ALA A 73 2.78 -8.10 -4.97
C ALA A 73 1.73 -7.46 -5.90
N PHE A 74 0.52 -8.02 -5.91
CA PHE A 74 -0.60 -7.44 -6.65
C PHE A 74 -1.01 -6.08 -6.08
N SER A 75 -1.13 -5.97 -4.75
CA SER A 75 -1.44 -4.70 -4.08
C SER A 75 -0.37 -3.63 -4.34
N ASP A 76 0.90 -4.02 -4.27
CA ASP A 76 2.06 -3.15 -4.53
C ASP A 76 2.06 -2.61 -5.97
N LEU A 77 1.76 -3.48 -6.94
CA LEU A 77 1.68 -3.14 -8.36
C LEU A 77 0.53 -2.16 -8.64
N CYS A 78 -0.67 -2.48 -8.15
CA CYS A 78 -1.86 -1.69 -8.41
C CYS A 78 -1.85 -0.37 -7.65
N GLY A 79 -1.43 -0.36 -6.37
CA GLY A 79 -1.30 0.86 -5.57
C GLY A 79 -0.29 1.84 -6.19
N SER A 80 0.87 1.33 -6.62
CA SER A 80 1.87 2.17 -7.30
C SER A 80 1.38 2.68 -8.65
N SER A 81 0.59 1.90 -9.38
CA SER A 81 0.01 2.32 -10.67
C SER A 81 -1.16 3.29 -10.52
N ALA A 82 -1.85 3.30 -9.37
CA ALA A 82 -2.86 4.31 -9.06
C ALA A 82 -2.23 5.65 -8.67
N LEU A 83 -1.05 5.61 -8.02
CA LEU A 83 -0.39 6.78 -7.43
C LEU A 83 0.63 7.43 -8.37
N ILE A 84 1.60 6.66 -8.88
CA ILE A 84 2.78 7.22 -9.56
C ILE A 84 2.47 7.79 -10.95
N PRO A 85 1.70 7.12 -11.83
CA PRO A 85 1.36 7.69 -13.13
C PRO A 85 0.63 9.03 -13.01
N LYS A 86 -0.29 9.15 -12.03
CA LYS A 86 -1.01 10.41 -11.83
C LYS A 86 -0.08 11.50 -11.30
N LEU A 87 0.87 11.16 -10.43
CA LEU A 87 1.92 12.08 -10.00
C LEU A 87 2.76 12.59 -11.16
N LEU A 88 3.24 11.68 -12.01
CA LEU A 88 4.04 12.03 -13.16
C LEU A 88 3.25 12.93 -14.12
N ASP A 89 1.97 12.63 -14.36
CA ASP A 89 1.08 13.43 -15.19
C ASP A 89 0.92 14.86 -14.66
N MET A 90 0.63 15.01 -13.37
CA MET A 90 0.39 16.31 -12.74
C MET A 90 1.62 17.22 -12.73
N PHE A 91 2.84 16.65 -12.70
CA PHE A 91 4.07 17.43 -12.55
C PHE A 91 4.95 17.52 -13.79
N LEU A 92 4.86 16.58 -14.73
CA LEU A 92 5.62 16.67 -16.00
C LEU A 92 4.89 17.47 -17.06
N PHE A 93 3.55 17.45 -17.04
CA PHE A 93 2.71 18.11 -18.03
C PHE A 93 1.93 19.31 -17.47
N ASP A 94 2.25 19.76 -16.25
CA ASP A 94 1.56 20.84 -15.53
C ASP A 94 0.02 20.68 -15.44
N ASN A 95 -0.48 19.44 -15.55
CA ASN A 95 -1.90 19.11 -15.47
C ASN A 95 -2.32 18.85 -14.02
N GLN A 96 -2.25 19.89 -13.18
CA GLN A 96 -2.54 19.82 -11.75
C GLN A 96 -4.04 19.80 -11.42
N TYR A 97 -4.89 19.98 -12.43
CA TYR A 97 -6.33 19.90 -12.29
C TYR A 97 -6.82 18.45 -12.39
N ILE A 98 -7.60 18.03 -11.39
CA ILE A 98 -8.26 16.73 -11.37
C ILE A 98 -9.76 16.94 -11.22
N SER A 99 -10.55 16.26 -12.05
CA SER A 99 -12.00 16.25 -11.90
C SER A 99 -12.39 15.59 -10.57
N TYR A 100 -13.51 16.03 -9.98
CA TYR A 100 -14.08 15.47 -8.77
C TYR A 100 -14.12 13.92 -8.77
N GLU A 101 -14.68 13.31 -9.82
CA GLU A 101 -14.80 11.84 -9.92
C GLU A 101 -13.44 11.13 -9.97
N ALA A 102 -12.50 11.65 -10.77
CA ALA A 102 -11.14 11.09 -10.84
C ALA A 102 -10.41 11.20 -9.48
N CYS A 103 -10.70 12.24 -8.71
CA CYS A 103 -10.16 12.42 -7.37
C CYS A 103 -10.68 11.37 -6.40
N LEU A 104 -12.00 11.13 -6.39
CA LEU A 104 -12.61 10.07 -5.58
C LEU A 104 -12.13 8.68 -5.98
N ALA A 105 -12.00 8.41 -7.29
CA ALA A 105 -11.48 7.15 -7.78
C ALA A 105 -10.01 6.94 -7.36
N ASN A 106 -9.16 7.96 -7.53
CA ASN A 106 -7.76 7.92 -7.10
C ASN A 106 -7.66 7.65 -5.59
N MET A 107 -8.45 8.36 -4.80
CA MET A 107 -8.55 8.20 -3.36
C MET A 107 -8.92 6.76 -2.98
N PHE A 108 -10.01 6.22 -3.56
CA PHE A 108 -10.47 4.85 -3.31
C PHE A 108 -9.36 3.82 -3.57
N PHE A 109 -8.75 3.84 -4.76
CA PHE A 109 -7.72 2.85 -5.11
C PHE A 109 -6.48 2.98 -4.23
N VAL A 110 -6.00 4.20 -3.96
CA VAL A 110 -4.82 4.41 -3.12
C VAL A 110 -5.05 3.86 -1.70
N TYR A 111 -6.18 4.19 -1.07
CA TYR A 111 -6.49 3.69 0.27
C TYR A 111 -6.70 2.17 0.26
N SER A 112 -7.46 1.61 -0.69
CA SER A 112 -7.68 0.16 -0.74
C SER A 112 -6.40 -0.65 -0.91
N PHE A 113 -5.47 -0.25 -1.78
CA PHE A 113 -4.21 -0.99 -1.93
C PHE A 113 -3.26 -0.79 -0.75
N MET A 114 -3.29 0.37 -0.10
CA MET A 114 -2.52 0.61 1.13
C MET A 114 -3.04 -0.25 2.29
N THR A 115 -4.37 -0.34 2.45
CA THR A 115 -5.01 -1.11 3.53
C THR A 115 -4.86 -2.61 3.28
N LEU A 116 -4.96 -3.06 2.03
CA LEU A 116 -4.65 -4.44 1.63
C LEU A 116 -3.18 -4.82 1.90
N GLN A 117 -2.23 -3.90 1.67
CA GLN A 117 -0.82 -4.12 1.99
C GLN A 117 -0.62 -4.35 3.50
N SER A 118 -1.18 -3.46 4.33
CA SER A 118 -1.19 -3.56 5.80
C SER A 118 -1.76 -4.91 6.29
N LEU A 119 -2.95 -5.28 5.81
CA LEU A 119 -3.62 -6.52 6.19
C LEU A 119 -2.85 -7.76 5.70
N THR A 120 -2.23 -7.70 4.53
CA THR A 120 -1.40 -8.80 4.01
C THR A 120 -0.14 -8.99 4.85
N LEU A 121 0.49 -7.91 5.33
CA LEU A 121 1.61 -8.01 6.28
C LEU A 121 1.17 -8.68 7.59
N LEU A 122 -0.05 -8.42 8.07
CA LEU A 122 -0.62 -9.11 9.22
C LEU A 122 -0.84 -10.61 8.94
N ALA A 123 -1.41 -10.97 7.79
CA ALA A 123 -1.61 -12.37 7.42
C ALA A 123 -0.28 -13.15 7.36
N LEU A 124 0.78 -12.51 6.89
CA LEU A 124 2.13 -13.08 6.89
C LEU A 124 2.74 -13.17 8.29
N ALA A 125 2.48 -12.21 9.18
CA ALA A 125 2.87 -12.31 10.59
C ALA A 125 2.17 -13.49 11.28
N TYR A 126 0.88 -13.69 10.99
CA TYR A 126 0.10 -14.82 11.48
C TYR A 126 0.66 -16.16 10.99
N ASP A 127 1.01 -16.28 9.70
CA ASP A 127 1.69 -17.47 9.14
C ASP A 127 2.96 -17.81 9.94
N ARG A 128 3.81 -16.80 10.21
CA ARG A 128 5.04 -16.99 10.99
C ARG A 128 4.77 -17.35 12.45
N LEU A 129 3.79 -16.71 13.07
CA LEU A 129 3.39 -17.00 14.45
C LEU A 129 2.99 -18.47 14.60
N VAL A 130 2.11 -18.96 13.74
CA VAL A 130 1.63 -20.35 13.82
C VAL A 130 2.78 -21.33 13.49
N ALA A 131 3.62 -21.01 12.51
CA ALA A 131 4.75 -21.86 12.14
C ALA A 131 5.76 -22.07 13.28
N ILE A 132 6.03 -21.03 14.07
CA ILE A 132 7.06 -21.06 15.13
C ILE A 132 6.47 -21.47 16.48
N CYS A 133 5.35 -20.87 16.88
CA CYS A 133 4.76 -21.11 18.20
C CYS A 133 3.96 -22.41 18.25
N PHE A 134 3.43 -22.88 17.12
CA PHE A 134 2.55 -24.05 17.05
C PHE A 134 2.90 -25.00 15.88
N PRO A 135 4.15 -25.50 15.78
CA PRO A 135 4.61 -26.26 14.62
C PRO A 135 3.79 -27.53 14.34
N LEU A 136 3.32 -28.24 15.39
CA LEU A 136 2.50 -29.44 15.26
C LEU A 136 1.12 -29.16 14.64
N ARG A 137 0.58 -27.95 14.82
CA ARG A 137 -0.73 -27.55 14.29
C ARG A 137 -0.62 -26.75 12.98
N TYR A 138 0.58 -26.37 12.56
CA TYR A 138 0.78 -25.49 11.40
C TYR A 138 0.09 -26.02 10.14
N HIS A 139 0.30 -27.29 9.79
CA HIS A 139 -0.30 -27.87 8.58
C HIS A 139 -1.83 -28.05 8.66
N ALA A 140 -2.39 -28.11 9.86
CA ALA A 140 -3.84 -28.19 10.06
C ALA A 140 -4.50 -26.81 10.01
N VAL A 141 -3.82 -25.77 10.50
CA VAL A 141 -4.35 -24.41 10.61
C VAL A 141 -4.07 -23.59 9.34
N VAL A 142 -2.82 -23.53 8.90
CA VAL A 142 -2.39 -22.72 7.77
C VAL A 142 -2.51 -23.53 6.47
N THR A 143 -3.74 -23.64 6.00
CA THR A 143 -4.07 -24.30 4.73
C THR A 143 -4.28 -23.28 3.61
N LYS A 144 -4.21 -23.72 2.35
CA LYS A 144 -4.52 -22.85 1.20
C LYS A 144 -5.94 -22.28 1.26
N LYS A 145 -6.90 -23.10 1.71
CA LYS A 145 -8.30 -22.69 1.88
C LYS A 145 -8.42 -21.62 2.96
N ALA A 146 -7.80 -21.84 4.13
CA ALA A 146 -7.80 -20.86 5.21
C ALA A 146 -7.16 -19.53 4.78
N MET A 147 -6.00 -19.57 4.13
CA MET A 147 -5.34 -18.35 3.66
C MET A 147 -6.14 -17.65 2.56
N SER A 148 -6.75 -18.39 1.63
CA SER A 148 -7.63 -17.81 0.61
C SER A 148 -8.86 -17.14 1.24
N LEU A 149 -9.43 -17.72 2.30
CA LEU A 149 -10.53 -17.13 3.05
C LEU A 149 -10.08 -15.85 3.75
N ILE A 150 -8.93 -15.86 4.43
CA ILE A 150 -8.34 -14.67 5.07
C ILE A 150 -8.18 -13.56 4.04
N ILE A 151 -7.58 -13.85 2.88
CA ILE A 151 -7.44 -12.88 1.77
C ILE A 151 -8.79 -12.35 1.33
N GLY A 152 -9.78 -13.23 1.07
CA GLY A 152 -11.13 -12.79 0.68
C GLY A 152 -11.78 -11.87 1.71
N ILE A 153 -11.67 -12.17 3.00
CA ILE A 153 -12.21 -11.32 4.08
C ILE A 153 -11.47 -9.97 4.12
N MET A 154 -10.15 -9.96 4.02
CA MET A 154 -9.35 -8.73 4.00
C MET A 154 -9.77 -7.82 2.85
N TRP A 155 -10.02 -8.37 1.67
CA TRP A 155 -10.54 -7.64 0.50
C TRP A 155 -11.91 -7.04 0.76
N ILE A 156 -12.86 -7.83 1.26
CA ILE A 156 -14.22 -7.36 1.53
C ILE A 156 -14.18 -6.23 2.57
N VAL A 157 -13.44 -6.40 3.67
CA VAL A 157 -13.34 -5.39 4.73
C VAL A 157 -12.69 -4.10 4.23
N SER A 158 -11.54 -4.19 3.56
CA SER A 158 -10.82 -3.04 3.00
C SER A 158 -11.69 -2.27 2.00
N VAL A 159 -12.20 -2.95 0.97
CA VAL A 159 -13.03 -2.31 -0.07
C VAL A 159 -14.30 -1.69 0.51
N THR A 160 -14.95 -2.37 1.46
CA THR A 160 -16.19 -1.84 2.06
C THR A 160 -15.92 -0.58 2.88
N LEU A 161 -14.91 -0.60 3.76
CA LEU A 161 -14.60 0.56 4.59
C LEU A 161 -14.10 1.74 3.75
N ASP A 162 -13.23 1.50 2.79
CA ASP A 162 -12.70 2.56 1.92
C ASP A 162 -13.78 3.11 0.97
N ALA A 163 -14.68 2.27 0.46
CA ALA A 163 -15.83 2.74 -0.33
C ALA A 163 -16.80 3.58 0.51
N LEU A 164 -17.06 3.19 1.77
CA LEU A 164 -17.87 3.98 2.69
C LEU A 164 -17.21 5.33 2.98
N LEU A 165 -15.90 5.33 3.26
CA LEU A 165 -15.12 6.56 3.46
C LEU A 165 -15.25 7.51 2.28
N VAL A 166 -15.03 7.02 1.05
CA VAL A 166 -15.13 7.83 -0.18
C VAL A 166 -16.57 8.26 -0.47
N SER A 167 -17.55 7.40 -0.20
CA SER A 167 -18.97 7.73 -0.36
C SER A 167 -19.40 8.88 0.56
N LEU A 168 -18.87 8.96 1.79
CA LEU A 168 -19.19 10.07 2.69
C LEU A 168 -18.73 11.43 2.13
N VAL A 169 -17.60 11.46 1.40
CA VAL A 169 -17.09 12.66 0.72
C VAL A 169 -18.07 13.18 -0.33
N THR A 170 -18.91 12.32 -0.91
CA THR A 170 -19.94 12.73 -1.89
C THR A 170 -21.04 13.61 -1.29
N ARG A 171 -21.17 13.61 0.04
CA ARG A 171 -22.12 14.45 0.77
C ARG A 171 -21.58 15.84 1.08
N LEU A 172 -20.28 16.05 0.89
CA LEU A 172 -19.62 17.32 1.25
C LEU A 172 -19.78 18.35 0.13
N SER A 173 -20.12 19.56 0.53
CA SER A 173 -20.14 20.73 -0.35
C SER A 173 -18.84 21.52 -0.19
N PHE A 174 -18.13 21.75 -1.29
CA PHE A 174 -16.83 22.41 -1.31
C PHE A 174 -16.97 23.89 -1.70
N CYS A 175 -16.66 24.80 -0.78
CA CYS A 175 -16.75 26.25 -1.04
C CYS A 175 -15.59 27.09 -0.49
N ARG A 176 -14.74 26.54 0.41
CA ARG A 176 -13.61 27.29 0.99
C ARG A 176 -12.46 27.46 0.01
N SER A 177 -12.08 26.37 -0.66
CA SER A 177 -10.99 26.32 -1.62
C SER A 177 -11.10 25.02 -2.42
N THR A 178 -10.53 25.02 -3.62
CA THR A 178 -10.38 23.82 -4.47
C THR A 178 -8.95 23.31 -4.51
N THR A 179 -8.04 23.93 -3.75
CA THR A 179 -6.62 23.59 -3.70
C THR A 179 -6.34 22.53 -2.65
N VAL A 180 -5.88 21.36 -3.08
CA VAL A 180 -5.44 20.25 -2.23
C VAL A 180 -3.91 20.31 -2.09
N ASN A 181 -3.42 20.61 -0.89
CA ASN A 181 -1.99 20.68 -0.58
C ASN A 181 -1.38 19.29 -0.30
N SER A 182 -1.53 18.41 -1.28
CA SER A 182 -1.01 17.04 -1.29
C SER A 182 -0.54 16.67 -2.70
N TYR A 183 -0.09 15.44 -2.86
CA TYR A 183 0.31 14.84 -4.13
C TYR A 183 -0.74 13.84 -4.66
N PHE A 184 -1.72 13.50 -3.85
CA PHE A 184 -2.88 12.69 -4.22
C PHE A 184 -4.13 13.24 -3.53
N CYS A 185 -5.29 12.66 -3.85
CA CYS A 185 -6.56 13.01 -3.21
C CYS A 185 -6.65 12.43 -1.79
N ASP A 186 -6.05 13.14 -0.83
CA ASP A 186 -6.04 12.77 0.58
C ASP A 186 -7.37 13.12 1.26
N HIS A 187 -7.98 12.14 1.96
CA HIS A 187 -9.26 12.29 2.65
C HIS A 187 -9.26 13.46 3.64
N ALA A 188 -8.24 13.54 4.51
CA ALA A 188 -8.21 14.52 5.58
C ALA A 188 -8.03 15.94 5.06
N LEU A 189 -7.31 16.11 3.94
CA LEU A 189 -7.18 17.41 3.28
C LEU A 189 -8.45 17.79 2.52
N ILE A 190 -9.08 16.84 1.81
CA ILE A 190 -10.32 17.10 1.07
C ILE A 190 -11.44 17.50 2.03
N SER A 191 -11.64 16.75 3.11
CA SER A 191 -12.71 17.05 4.07
C SER A 191 -12.54 18.43 4.71
N LYS A 192 -11.30 18.92 4.91
CA LYS A 192 -11.06 20.29 5.43
C LYS A 192 -11.47 21.42 4.48
N LEU A 193 -11.63 21.13 3.19
CA LEU A 193 -12.06 22.12 2.19
C LEU A 193 -13.59 22.30 2.17
N ALA A 194 -14.32 21.38 2.81
CA ALA A 194 -15.76 21.41 2.87
C ALA A 194 -16.31 22.59 3.71
N CYS A 195 -17.53 22.98 3.37
CA CYS A 195 -18.27 24.02 4.08
C CYS A 195 -19.35 23.45 4.99
N ASN A 196 -19.81 22.23 4.70
CA ASN A 196 -20.76 21.52 5.53
C ASN A 196 -20.08 20.80 6.71
N ASP A 197 -20.87 20.26 7.64
CA ASP A 197 -20.35 19.48 8.77
C ASP A 197 -19.58 18.23 8.32
N THR A 198 -18.33 18.12 8.77
CA THR A 198 -17.39 17.03 8.44
C THR A 198 -17.22 16.05 9.59
N PHE A 199 -18.06 16.11 10.63
CA PHE A 199 -17.94 15.26 11.82
C PHE A 199 -17.96 13.76 11.48
N VAL A 200 -18.93 13.32 10.68
CA VAL A 200 -19.08 11.91 10.28
C VAL A 200 -17.89 11.43 9.44
N ASP A 201 -17.44 12.24 8.47
CA ASP A 201 -16.26 11.96 7.64
C ASP A 201 -15.00 11.84 8.50
N SER A 202 -14.84 12.74 9.48
CA SER A 202 -13.70 12.70 10.41
C SER A 202 -13.71 11.43 11.26
N ILE A 203 -14.88 11.04 11.81
CA ILE A 203 -15.02 9.78 12.56
C ILE A 203 -14.67 8.59 11.67
N MET A 204 -15.22 8.54 10.44
CA MET A 204 -14.94 7.43 9.53
C MET A 204 -13.46 7.34 9.18
N GLY A 205 -12.79 8.48 8.98
CA GLY A 205 -11.34 8.53 8.79
C GLY A 205 -10.57 7.94 9.97
N TYR A 206 -10.91 8.29 11.21
CA TYR A 206 -10.31 7.71 12.41
C TYR A 206 -10.59 6.21 12.54
N VAL A 207 -11.81 5.76 12.24
CA VAL A 207 -12.18 4.35 12.24
C VAL A 207 -11.34 3.57 11.23
N CYS A 208 -11.24 4.06 9.98
CA CYS A 208 -10.47 3.40 8.93
C CYS A 208 -8.98 3.31 9.30
N ILE A 209 -8.37 4.42 9.74
CA ILE A 209 -6.95 4.42 10.17
C ILE A 209 -6.74 3.47 11.35
N SER A 210 -7.64 3.47 12.34
CA SER A 210 -7.52 2.60 13.52
C SER A 210 -7.63 1.13 13.14
N VAL A 211 -8.66 0.77 12.39
CA VAL A 211 -8.99 -0.62 12.03
C VAL A 211 -8.01 -1.19 11.00
N LEU A 212 -7.58 -0.39 10.02
CA LEU A 212 -6.80 -0.86 8.87
C LEU A 212 -5.30 -0.62 8.99
N LEU A 213 -4.84 0.22 9.93
CA LEU A 213 -3.41 0.45 10.18
C LEU A 213 -3.00 0.11 11.61
N TYR A 214 -3.59 0.74 12.63
CA TYR A 214 -3.12 0.57 14.01
C TYR A 214 -3.40 -0.80 14.61
N ILE A 215 -4.61 -1.35 14.43
CA ILE A 215 -4.95 -2.70 14.91
C ILE A 215 -4.01 -3.75 14.26
N PRO A 216 -3.82 -3.77 12.93
CA PRO A 216 -2.84 -4.67 12.30
C PRO A 216 -1.43 -4.52 12.86
N LEU A 217 -0.95 -3.30 13.07
CA LEU A 217 0.37 -3.06 13.66
C LEU A 217 0.50 -3.65 15.08
N ILE A 218 -0.52 -3.46 15.92
CA ILE A 218 -0.54 -4.01 17.29
C ILE A 218 -0.51 -5.54 17.25
N LEU A 219 -1.31 -6.14 16.37
CA LEU A 219 -1.36 -7.60 16.19
C LEU A 219 -0.06 -8.18 15.61
N ILE A 220 0.59 -7.48 14.68
CA ILE A 220 1.92 -7.88 14.17
C ILE A 220 2.94 -7.81 15.30
N THR A 221 2.95 -6.72 16.05
CA THR A 221 3.91 -6.51 17.14
C THR A 221 3.74 -7.56 18.24
N SER A 222 2.50 -7.83 18.66
CA SER A 222 2.20 -8.88 19.65
C SER A 222 2.59 -10.26 19.14
N SER A 223 2.36 -10.56 17.86
CA SER A 223 2.80 -11.80 17.22
C SER A 223 4.32 -11.97 17.31
N TYR A 224 5.10 -10.91 17.03
CA TYR A 224 6.56 -10.96 17.11
C TYR A 224 7.10 -11.03 18.53
N ILE A 225 6.42 -10.42 19.50
CA ILE A 225 6.73 -10.61 20.93
C ILE A 225 6.55 -12.08 21.31
N CYS A 226 5.41 -12.69 20.95
CA CYS A 226 5.16 -14.12 21.18
C CYS A 226 6.20 -15.02 20.51
N ILE A 227 6.58 -14.72 19.26
CA ILE A 227 7.65 -15.44 18.56
C ILE A 227 8.97 -15.32 19.32
N GLY A 228 9.35 -14.11 19.76
CA GLY A 228 10.56 -13.88 20.54
C GLY A 228 10.59 -14.71 21.84
N LEU A 229 9.48 -14.72 22.58
CA LEU A 229 9.33 -15.50 23.81
C LEU A 229 9.38 -17.02 23.55
N ALA A 230 8.83 -17.50 22.44
CA ALA A 230 8.91 -18.90 22.05
C ALA A 230 10.34 -19.30 21.70
N LEU A 231 11.08 -18.43 21.00
CA LEU A 231 12.46 -18.69 20.59
C LEU A 231 13.43 -18.75 21.77
N GLN A 232 13.18 -18.01 22.85
CA GLN A 232 13.99 -18.08 24.08
C GLN A 232 13.96 -19.47 24.75
N LYS A 233 12.95 -20.31 24.45
CA LYS A 233 12.78 -21.64 25.04
C LYS A 233 13.42 -22.77 24.23
N ILE A 234 14.08 -22.46 23.11
CA ILE A 234 14.58 -23.45 22.15
C ILE A 234 16.11 -23.31 22.02
N ALA A 235 16.80 -24.36 21.57
CA ALA A 235 18.24 -24.35 21.34
C ALA A 235 18.69 -23.23 20.38
N HIS A 236 19.86 -22.65 20.67
CA HIS A 236 20.44 -21.51 19.94
C HIS A 236 20.55 -21.69 18.41
N VAL A 237 20.81 -22.93 17.96
CA VAL A 237 20.89 -23.26 16.52
C VAL A 237 19.53 -23.08 15.83
N GLN A 238 18.44 -23.55 16.47
CA GLN A 238 17.08 -23.39 15.96
C GLN A 238 16.61 -21.94 16.05
N GLN A 239 17.01 -21.21 17.10
CA GLN A 239 16.79 -19.77 17.23
C GLN A 239 17.41 -18.99 16.06
N THR A 240 18.69 -19.24 15.75
CA THR A 240 19.41 -18.55 14.67
C THR A 240 18.75 -18.81 13.31
N LYS A 241 18.26 -20.04 13.08
CA LYS A 241 17.54 -20.41 11.87
C LYS A 241 16.20 -19.68 11.75
N ALA A 242 15.42 -19.63 12.84
CA ALA A 242 14.13 -18.94 12.86
C ALA A 242 14.28 -17.42 12.69
N MET A 243 15.25 -16.80 13.37
CA MET A 243 15.53 -15.36 13.24
C MET A 243 15.90 -14.98 11.80
N LYS A 244 16.69 -15.80 11.10
CA LYS A 244 16.99 -15.58 9.68
C LYS A 244 15.73 -15.58 8.81
N THR A 245 14.75 -16.43 9.12
CA THR A 245 13.48 -16.48 8.37
C THR A 245 12.49 -15.37 8.70
N CYS A 246 12.53 -14.84 9.93
CA CYS A 246 11.68 -13.74 10.39
C CYS A 246 12.21 -12.36 9.99
N SER A 247 13.54 -12.22 9.90
CA SER A 247 14.20 -10.94 9.62
C SER A 247 13.66 -10.27 8.35
N SER A 248 13.38 -11.01 7.29
CA SER A 248 12.82 -10.43 6.06
C SER A 248 11.46 -9.79 6.28
N HIS A 249 10.55 -10.44 7.02
CA HIS A 249 9.22 -9.89 7.28
C HIS A 249 9.26 -8.73 8.29
N VAL A 250 10.11 -8.79 9.32
CA VAL A 250 10.32 -7.65 10.24
C VAL A 250 10.83 -6.43 9.47
N ILE A 251 11.76 -6.61 8.53
CA ILE A 251 12.25 -5.52 7.68
C ILE A 251 11.10 -4.94 6.84
N LEU A 252 10.25 -5.78 6.24
CA LEU A 252 9.09 -5.33 5.45
C LEU A 252 8.09 -4.54 6.30
N VAL A 253 7.78 -5.02 7.51
CA VAL A 253 6.90 -4.33 8.47
C VAL A 253 7.49 -2.99 8.87
N ALA A 254 8.79 -2.95 9.17
CA ALA A 254 9.46 -1.70 9.54
C ALA A 254 9.45 -0.70 8.37
N LEU A 255 9.78 -1.15 7.15
CA LEU A 255 9.77 -0.31 5.95
C LEU A 255 8.38 0.27 5.66
N PHE A 256 7.31 -0.49 5.91
CA PHE A 256 5.94 -0.02 5.70
C PHE A 256 5.45 0.90 6.82
N TYR A 257 5.50 0.47 8.09
CA TYR A 257 4.85 1.21 9.18
C TYR A 257 5.67 2.35 9.77
N VAL A 258 7.01 2.24 9.84
CA VAL A 258 7.84 3.28 10.48
C VAL A 258 7.67 4.63 9.76
N PRO A 259 7.74 4.70 8.42
CA PRO A 259 7.55 5.98 7.73
C PRO A 259 6.13 6.52 7.90
N ILE A 260 5.10 5.66 7.83
CA ILE A 260 3.69 6.04 8.06
C ILE A 260 3.52 6.69 9.45
N ILE A 261 4.00 6.02 10.50
CA ILE A 261 3.92 6.54 11.88
C ILE A 261 4.68 7.85 11.99
N SER A 262 5.87 7.96 11.37
CA SER A 262 6.67 9.19 11.41
C SER A 262 5.95 10.39 10.80
N VAL A 263 5.18 10.18 9.72
CA VAL A 263 4.38 11.24 9.10
C VAL A 263 3.24 11.66 10.03
N TYR A 264 2.55 10.70 10.63
CA TYR A 264 1.46 11.00 11.56
C TYR A 264 1.96 11.73 12.81
N THR A 265 3.07 11.29 13.43
CA THR A 265 3.63 11.94 14.62
C THR A 265 4.15 13.34 14.32
N ALA A 266 4.89 13.52 13.21
CA ALA A 266 5.38 14.84 12.79
C ALA A 266 4.25 15.85 12.58
N GLY A 267 3.09 15.39 12.06
CA GLY A 267 1.89 16.23 11.91
C GLY A 267 1.33 16.79 13.22
N PHE A 268 1.62 16.17 14.37
CA PHE A 268 1.19 16.65 15.69
C PHE A 268 2.28 17.41 16.44
N THR A 269 3.57 17.14 16.16
CA THR A 269 4.68 17.64 16.99
C THR A 269 5.41 18.83 16.39
N THR A 270 5.42 18.99 15.07
CA THR A 270 6.28 19.98 14.40
C THR A 270 5.60 20.63 13.19
N PHE A 271 5.97 21.88 12.91
CA PHE A 271 5.62 22.52 11.65
C PHE A 271 6.55 21.97 10.56
N VAL A 272 6.05 21.05 9.73
CA VAL A 272 6.80 20.50 8.59
C VAL A 272 6.42 21.28 7.34
N ASP A 273 7.43 21.74 6.60
CA ASP A 273 7.22 22.36 5.29
C ASP A 273 6.39 21.45 4.36
N THR A 274 5.51 22.06 3.57
CA THR A 274 4.54 21.31 2.75
C THR A 274 5.24 20.42 1.72
N ASN A 275 6.36 20.85 1.14
CA ASN A 275 7.12 20.06 0.18
C ASN A 275 7.78 18.86 0.86
N VAL A 276 8.37 19.07 2.05
CA VAL A 276 8.99 17.99 2.83
C VAL A 276 7.95 16.95 3.23
N ARG A 277 6.77 17.38 3.67
CA ARG A 277 5.66 16.48 4.00
C ARG A 277 5.25 15.67 2.76
N ILE A 278 5.07 16.32 1.61
CA ILE A 278 4.67 15.66 0.37
C ILE A 278 5.72 14.63 -0.09
N ILE A 279 7.01 15.00 -0.11
CA ILE A 279 8.09 14.08 -0.48
C ILE A 279 8.13 12.89 0.49
N ASN A 280 8.10 13.14 1.80
CA ASN A 280 8.19 12.09 2.78
C ASN A 280 7.01 11.10 2.68
N THR A 281 5.79 11.62 2.53
CA THR A 281 4.60 10.77 2.38
C THR A 281 4.60 10.02 1.05
N ALA A 282 5.04 10.64 -0.05
CA ALA A 282 5.18 9.95 -1.33
C ALA A 282 6.23 8.83 -1.29
N LEU A 283 7.39 9.07 -0.67
CA LEU A 283 8.41 8.04 -0.45
C LEU A 283 7.90 6.90 0.44
N THR A 284 7.15 7.24 1.49
CA THR A 284 6.50 6.27 2.38
C THR A 284 5.60 5.28 1.63
N HIS A 285 4.87 5.75 0.61
CA HIS A 285 3.97 4.90 -0.17
C HIS A 285 4.66 4.15 -1.33
N THR A 286 5.81 4.63 -1.80
CA THR A 286 6.45 4.12 -3.03
C THR A 286 7.66 3.23 -2.77
N ILE A 287 8.40 3.48 -1.69
CA ILE A 287 9.61 2.71 -1.33
C ILE A 287 9.28 1.28 -0.86
N PRO A 288 8.27 1.02 0.00
CA PRO A 288 7.98 -0.35 0.41
C PRO A 288 7.60 -1.25 -0.78
N PRO A 289 6.64 -0.89 -1.66
CA PRO A 289 6.32 -1.69 -2.85
C PRO A 289 7.52 -2.02 -3.76
N MET A 290 8.50 -1.12 -3.85
CA MET A 290 9.73 -1.32 -4.62
C MET A 290 10.68 -2.34 -3.96
N LEU A 291 10.84 -2.25 -2.63
CA LEU A 291 11.75 -3.10 -1.87
C LEU A 291 11.17 -4.48 -1.57
N ASN A 292 9.84 -4.60 -1.50
CA ASN A 292 9.15 -5.85 -1.20
C ASN A 292 9.64 -7.00 -2.08
N PRO A 293 9.68 -6.87 -3.42
CA PRO A 293 10.19 -7.93 -4.28
C PRO A 293 11.64 -8.33 -4.03
N ILE A 294 12.49 -7.35 -3.79
CA ILE A 294 13.93 -7.55 -3.56
C ILE A 294 14.13 -8.36 -2.27
N ILE A 295 13.40 -8.00 -1.21
CA ILE A 295 13.48 -8.69 0.07
C ILE A 295 12.95 -10.12 -0.07
N TYR A 296 11.81 -10.34 -0.73
CA TYR A 296 11.29 -11.70 -0.91
C TYR A 296 12.18 -12.58 -1.79
N THR A 297 12.72 -12.06 -2.88
CA THR A 297 13.53 -12.84 -3.83
C THR A 297 14.94 -13.11 -3.31
N LEU A 298 15.64 -12.11 -2.80
CA LEU A 298 17.04 -12.25 -2.37
C LEU A 298 17.21 -12.96 -1.03
N LYS A 299 16.24 -12.81 -0.11
CA LYS A 299 16.32 -13.42 1.22
C LYS A 299 15.62 -14.78 1.33
N THR A 300 14.88 -15.22 0.30
CA THR A 300 14.17 -16.51 0.33
C THR A 300 14.80 -17.52 -0.61
N GLU A 301 15.48 -18.53 -0.04
CA GLU A 301 16.12 -19.61 -0.80
C GLU A 301 15.13 -20.37 -1.71
N GLU A 302 13.90 -20.58 -1.26
CA GLU A 302 12.84 -21.25 -2.04
C GLU A 302 12.51 -20.50 -3.35
N VAL A 303 12.44 -19.16 -3.29
CA VAL A 303 12.18 -18.32 -4.47
C VAL A 303 13.38 -18.34 -5.39
N MET A 304 14.59 -18.16 -4.83
CA MET A 304 15.84 -18.23 -5.61
C MET A 304 16.02 -19.58 -6.33
N ASN A 305 15.70 -20.69 -5.67
CA ASN A 305 15.75 -22.02 -6.27
C ASN A 305 14.70 -22.19 -7.37
N SER A 306 13.49 -21.67 -7.16
CA SER A 306 12.42 -21.68 -8.17
C SER A 306 12.81 -20.87 -9.42
N VAL A 307 13.44 -19.71 -9.22
CA VAL A 307 13.98 -18.87 -10.30
C VAL A 307 15.06 -19.62 -11.09
N LYS A 308 15.99 -20.30 -10.41
CA LYS A 308 17.01 -21.15 -11.08
C LYS A 308 16.37 -22.24 -11.94
N VAL A 309 15.29 -22.87 -11.46
CA VAL A 309 14.57 -23.90 -12.23
C VAL A 309 13.93 -23.30 -13.48
N LEU A 310 13.29 -22.13 -13.38
CA LEU A 310 12.71 -21.43 -14.53
C LEU A 310 13.78 -21.04 -15.56
N PHE A 311 14.92 -20.51 -15.12
CA PHE A 311 16.04 -20.17 -16.01
C PHE A 311 16.60 -21.40 -16.73
N LYS A 312 16.75 -22.54 -16.04
CA LYS A 312 17.16 -23.80 -16.66
C LYS A 312 16.16 -24.25 -17.73
N ARG A 313 14.85 -24.23 -17.42
CA ARG A 313 13.79 -24.60 -18.38
C ARG A 313 13.76 -23.68 -19.61
N SER A 314 13.93 -22.37 -19.41
CA SER A 314 13.98 -21.38 -20.50
C SER A 314 15.19 -21.60 -21.40
N LYS A 315 16.38 -21.85 -20.83
CA LYS A 315 17.59 -22.19 -21.61
C LYS A 315 17.42 -23.47 -22.42
N VAL A 316 16.81 -24.51 -21.85
CA VAL A 316 16.53 -25.76 -22.57
C VAL A 316 15.56 -25.51 -23.73
N LYS A 317 14.48 -24.75 -23.49
CA LYS A 317 13.50 -24.42 -24.54
C LYS A 317 14.11 -23.56 -25.66
N SER A 318 15.01 -22.62 -25.35
CA SER A 318 15.69 -21.81 -26.38
C SER A 318 16.74 -22.62 -27.16
N ALA A 319 17.38 -23.61 -26.54
CA ALA A 319 18.28 -24.54 -27.22
C ALA A 319 17.52 -25.46 -28.19
N LEU A 320 16.33 -25.94 -27.81
CA LEU A 320 15.45 -26.75 -28.67
C LEU A 320 14.87 -25.97 -29.86
N ASN A 321 14.68 -24.66 -29.72
CA ASN A 321 14.16 -23.79 -30.78
C ASN A 321 15.24 -23.14 -31.66
N ARG A 322 16.54 -23.47 -31.50
CA ARG A 322 17.56 -22.98 -32.44
C ARG A 322 17.40 -23.73 -33.78
N PRO A 323 17.18 -23.03 -34.90
CA PRO A 323 17.16 -23.67 -36.21
C PRO A 323 18.53 -24.30 -36.47
N VAL A 324 18.52 -25.58 -36.87
CA VAL A 324 19.73 -26.28 -37.33
C VAL A 324 20.22 -25.54 -38.57
N ARG A 325 21.40 -24.91 -38.46
CA ARG A 325 22.11 -24.38 -39.64
C ARG A 325 22.59 -25.59 -40.43
N THR A 326 21.83 -25.96 -41.46
CA THR A 326 22.29 -26.74 -42.61
C THR A 326 23.15 -25.86 -43.50
#